data_AF-A0A6B0WAP7-F1
#
_entry.id   AF-A0A6B0WAP7-F1
#
_cell.length_a   1.000
_cell.length_b   1.000
_cell.length_c   1.000
_cell.angle_alpha   90.00
_cell.angle_beta   90.00
_cell.angle_gamma   90.00
#
_symmetry.space_group_name_H-M   'P 1'
#
loop_
_entity.id
_entity.type
_entity.pdbx_description
1 polymer ?
#
loop_
_entity_poly.entity_id
_entity_poly.type
_entity_poly.pdbx_seq_one_letter_code
_entity_poly.pdbx_strand_id
1 'polypeptide(L)'
;MSASLLRCPMPECRRSLEEHFWSTKSTRIGTPCMHFVAAWRTPAGMVDAILQSLDGEREFVIRNIRVRDEEVRRRVHEADQDELAAAVRANLHVTEDASGGAAFADRHERAAACRDLAQIIAGPDPMLGGGTMR
;
A
#
# COMPACT_ATOMS: atom_id res chain seq x y z
N MET A 1 -8.58 -32.92 -12.49
CA MET A 1 -7.48 -32.31 -11.71
C MET A 1 -8.02 -31.05 -11.05
N SER A 2 -7.79 -30.91 -9.75
CA SER A 2 -8.37 -29.90 -8.84
C SER A 2 -8.11 -28.44 -9.24
N ALA A 3 -9.05 -27.59 -8.84
CA ALA A 3 -9.09 -26.14 -9.04
C ALA A 3 -8.10 -25.34 -8.16
N SER A 4 -7.58 -24.24 -8.70
CA SER A 4 -7.37 -22.92 -8.04
C SER A 4 -6.82 -21.92 -9.08
N LEU A 5 -7.65 -21.14 -9.77
CA LEU A 5 -8.05 -19.77 -9.41
C LEU A 5 -6.87 -18.78 -9.38
N LEU A 6 -6.51 -18.23 -10.54
CA LEU A 6 -5.86 -16.91 -10.63
C LEU A 6 -6.90 -15.86 -10.20
N ARG A 7 -7.16 -15.79 -8.90
CA ARG A 7 -7.92 -14.70 -8.30
C ARG A 7 -6.98 -13.52 -8.20
N CYS A 8 -7.19 -12.52 -9.07
CA CYS A 8 -6.70 -11.19 -8.78
C CYS A 8 -7.29 -10.77 -7.42
N PRO A 9 -6.45 -10.37 -6.45
CA PRO A 9 -6.87 -10.24 -5.07
C PRO A 9 -7.65 -8.96 -4.74
N MET A 10 -7.81 -8.04 -5.70
CA MET A 10 -8.72 -6.91 -5.59
C MET A 10 -10.02 -7.22 -6.35
N PRO A 11 -11.20 -7.06 -5.72
CA PRO A 11 -12.51 -7.29 -6.36
C PRO A 11 -12.71 -6.51 -7.67
N GLU A 12 -11.96 -5.44 -7.87
CA GLU A 12 -12.09 -4.46 -8.94
C GLU A 12 -11.45 -4.96 -10.25
N CYS A 13 -10.27 -5.54 -10.15
CA CYS A 13 -9.54 -6.13 -11.29
C CYS A 13 -10.17 -7.44 -11.77
N ARG A 14 -10.96 -8.08 -10.90
CA ARG A 14 -11.72 -9.28 -11.23
C ARG A 14 -12.72 -9.05 -12.37
N ARG A 15 -13.41 -7.90 -12.40
CA ARG A 15 -14.43 -7.60 -13.42
C ARG A 15 -13.82 -7.45 -14.82
N SER A 16 -12.67 -6.76 -14.91
CA SER A 16 -11.95 -6.60 -16.18
C SER A 16 -11.32 -7.91 -16.67
N LEU A 17 -10.86 -8.76 -15.74
CA LEU A 17 -10.40 -10.11 -16.06
C LEU A 17 -11.56 -11.01 -16.50
N GLU A 18 -12.74 -10.94 -15.89
CA GLU A 18 -13.92 -11.73 -16.26
C GLU A 18 -14.45 -11.36 -17.66
N GLU A 19 -14.43 -10.08 -18.06
CA GLU A 19 -14.77 -9.66 -19.43
C GLU A 19 -13.74 -10.17 -20.47
N HIS A 20 -12.46 -10.25 -20.11
CA HIS A 20 -11.40 -10.75 -21.00
C HIS A 20 -11.22 -12.29 -20.96
N PHE A 21 -11.65 -12.99 -19.91
CA PHE A 21 -11.39 -14.42 -19.72
C PHE A 21 -12.17 -15.34 -20.67
N TRP A 22 -13.22 -14.85 -21.31
CA TRP A 22 -13.92 -15.62 -22.36
C TRP A 22 -13.17 -15.61 -23.70
N SER A 23 -12.04 -14.91 -23.80
CA SER A 23 -11.12 -15.02 -24.94
C SER A 23 -10.17 -16.21 -24.75
N THR A 24 -10.56 -17.35 -25.31
CA THR A 24 -9.82 -18.61 -25.30
C THR A 24 -8.55 -18.55 -26.16
N LYS A 25 -7.37 -18.38 -25.54
CA LYS A 25 -6.07 -19.00 -25.91
C LYS A 25 -4.93 -18.39 -25.10
N SER A 26 -4.05 -19.26 -24.58
CA SER A 26 -2.67 -19.00 -24.15
C SER A 26 -2.41 -18.73 -22.65
N THR A 27 -1.80 -19.72 -22.02
CA THR A 27 -0.76 -19.69 -20.97
C THR A 27 -0.32 -18.29 -20.50
N ARG A 28 -0.62 -17.92 -19.25
CA ARG A 28 0.08 -16.79 -18.59
C ARG A 28 0.33 -17.07 -17.11
N ILE A 29 1.61 -17.21 -16.77
CA ILE A 29 2.16 -16.79 -15.48
C ILE A 29 1.79 -15.31 -15.39
N GLY A 30 0.78 -14.99 -14.58
CA GLY A 30 0.25 -13.63 -14.52
C GLY A 30 1.33 -12.70 -13.97
N THR A 31 1.89 -11.86 -14.83
CA THR A 31 2.72 -10.72 -14.42
C THR A 31 1.97 -9.96 -13.32
N PRO A 32 2.62 -9.59 -12.20
CA PRO A 32 1.99 -8.73 -11.21
C PRO A 32 1.48 -7.47 -11.92
N CYS A 33 0.18 -7.19 -11.74
CA CYS A 33 -0.41 -5.98 -12.30
C CYS A 33 0.01 -4.82 -11.40
N MET A 34 0.70 -3.86 -12.00
CA MET A 34 1.02 -2.57 -11.40
C MET A 34 -0.25 -1.71 -11.40
N HIS A 35 -0.63 -1.20 -10.24
CA HIS A 35 -1.80 -0.35 -10.08
C HIS A 35 -1.43 1.03 -9.59
N PHE A 36 -2.24 2.00 -9.98
CA PHE A 36 -2.19 3.33 -9.42
C PHE A 36 -2.46 3.28 -7.91
N VAL A 37 -1.59 3.92 -7.13
CA VAL A 37 -1.74 4.07 -5.68
C VAL A 37 -2.20 5.49 -5.35
N ALA A 38 -1.38 6.49 -5.69
CA ALA A 38 -1.72 7.90 -5.46
C ALA A 38 -0.96 8.82 -6.41
N ALA A 39 -1.41 10.08 -6.49
CA ALA A 39 -0.69 11.17 -7.15
C ALA A 39 -0.72 12.43 -6.29
N TRP A 40 0.32 13.25 -6.41
CA TRP A 40 0.49 14.50 -5.67
C TRP A 40 0.97 15.61 -6.61
N ARG A 41 0.67 16.86 -6.23
CA ARG A 41 0.97 18.08 -7.02
C ARG A 41 2.16 18.88 -6.52
N THR A 42 2.76 18.44 -5.41
CA THR A 42 3.93 19.06 -4.81
C THR A 42 4.75 17.95 -4.16
N PRO A 43 6.10 17.96 -4.21
CA PRO A 43 6.91 16.91 -3.59
C PRO A 43 6.57 16.63 -2.12
N ALA A 44 6.24 17.68 -1.35
CA ALA A 44 5.81 17.57 0.04
C ALA A 44 4.48 16.83 0.25
N GLY A 45 3.67 16.63 -0.80
CA GLY A 45 2.36 16.00 -0.73
C GLY A 45 2.37 14.49 -0.94
N MET A 46 3.54 13.88 -1.20
CA MET A 46 3.65 12.45 -1.49
C MET A 46 3.13 11.60 -0.34
N VAL A 47 3.64 11.81 0.88
CA VAL A 47 3.31 10.98 2.04
C VAL A 47 1.82 11.03 2.35
N ASP A 48 1.23 12.23 2.39
CA ASP A 48 -0.21 12.40 2.62
C ASP A 48 -1.07 11.69 1.58
N ALA A 49 -0.73 11.84 0.29
CA ALA A 49 -1.46 11.19 -0.80
C ALA A 49 -1.41 9.67 -0.69
N ILE A 50 -0.24 9.12 -0.36
CA ILE A 50 -0.06 7.68 -0.17
C ILE A 50 -0.84 7.19 1.05
N LEU A 51 -0.70 7.84 2.20
CA LEU A 51 -1.44 7.46 3.41
C LEU A 51 -2.95 7.44 3.16
N GLN A 52 -3.50 8.47 2.52
CA GLN A 52 -4.92 8.50 2.14
C GLN A 52 -5.32 7.34 1.22
N SER A 53 -4.46 6.96 0.26
CA SER A 53 -4.72 5.83 -0.64
C SER A 53 -4.64 4.45 0.04
N LEU A 54 -3.91 4.36 1.16
CA LEU A 54 -3.77 3.15 1.97
C LEU A 54 -4.82 3.08 3.09
N ASP A 55 -5.68 4.09 3.25
CA ASP A 55 -6.76 4.04 4.23
C ASP A 55 -7.70 2.87 3.94
N GLY A 56 -7.90 2.01 4.94
CA GLY A 56 -8.65 0.76 4.80
C GLY A 56 -7.82 -0.45 4.37
N GLU A 57 -6.52 -0.31 4.10
CA GLU A 57 -5.64 -1.46 3.93
C GLU A 57 -5.53 -2.29 5.21
N ARG A 58 -5.31 -3.59 5.05
CA ARG A 58 -5.42 -4.57 6.13
C ARG A 58 -4.59 -4.19 7.37
N GLU A 59 -3.35 -3.76 7.19
CA GLU A 59 -2.49 -3.43 8.32
C GLU A 59 -2.99 -2.20 9.08
N PHE A 60 -3.40 -1.15 8.35
CA PHE A 60 -3.98 0.05 8.96
C PHE A 60 -5.25 -0.29 9.73
N VAL A 61 -6.09 -1.20 9.20
CA VAL A 61 -7.27 -1.71 9.91
C VAL A 61 -6.88 -2.45 11.20
N ILE A 62 -5.88 -3.34 11.15
CA ILE A 62 -5.43 -4.12 12.32
C ILE A 62 -4.86 -3.20 13.40
N ARG A 63 -4.06 -2.20 13.03
CA ARG A 63 -3.42 -1.26 13.96
C ARG A 63 -4.29 -0.04 14.31
N ASN A 64 -5.55 -0.04 13.88
CA ASN A 64 -6.49 1.07 14.07
C ASN A 64 -5.93 2.44 13.60
N ILE A 65 -5.20 2.43 12.49
CA ILE A 65 -4.69 3.64 11.84
C ILE A 65 -5.77 4.13 10.88
N ARG A 66 -6.42 5.23 11.26
CA ARG A 66 -7.37 5.95 10.42
C ARG A 66 -6.76 7.31 10.08
N VAL A 67 -6.43 7.52 8.81
CA VAL A 67 -5.70 8.73 8.35
C VAL A 67 -6.48 10.02 8.63
N ARG A 68 -7.80 9.93 8.81
CA ARG A 68 -8.65 11.07 9.16
C ARG A 68 -8.69 11.38 10.67
N ASP A 69 -8.28 10.43 11.52
CA ASP A 69 -8.23 10.61 12.98
C ASP A 69 -7.19 11.69 13.34
N GLU A 70 -7.56 12.59 14.25
CA GLU A 70 -6.69 13.67 14.71
C GLU A 70 -5.44 13.12 15.41
N GLU A 71 -5.59 12.03 16.17
CA GLU A 71 -4.47 11.38 16.86
C GLU A 71 -3.46 10.82 15.85
N VAL A 72 -3.94 10.18 14.79
CA VAL A 72 -3.09 9.64 13.72
C VAL A 72 -2.42 10.77 12.93
N ARG A 73 -3.16 11.83 12.60
CA ARG A 73 -2.59 13.01 11.93
C ARG A 73 -1.49 13.65 12.77
N ARG A 74 -1.67 13.75 14.10
CA ARG A 74 -0.63 14.24 15.00
C ARG A 74 0.62 13.35 14.95
N ARG A 75 0.46 12.03 15.03
CA ARG A 75 1.59 11.07 14.93
C ARG A 75 2.31 11.14 13.59
N VAL A 76 1.57 11.28 12.49
CA VAL A 76 2.16 11.46 11.16
C VAL A 76 2.98 12.74 11.10
N HIS A 77 2.50 13.83 11.71
CA HIS A 77 3.23 15.11 11.76
C HIS A 77 4.44 15.08 12.68
N GLU A 78 4.36 14.34 13.79
CA GLU A 78 5.46 14.13 14.74
C GLU A 78 6.52 13.13 14.22
N ALA A 79 6.16 12.29 13.25
CA ALA A 79 7.07 11.35 12.62
C ALA A 79 8.05 12.03 11.66
N ASP A 80 9.23 11.41 11.50
CA ASP A 80 10.22 11.84 10.54
C ASP A 80 9.67 11.70 9.11
N GLN A 81 9.46 12.84 8.45
CA GLN A 81 8.93 12.89 7.08
C GLN A 81 9.88 12.23 6.08
N ASP A 82 11.19 12.29 6.32
CA ASP A 82 12.17 11.66 5.45
C ASP A 82 12.13 10.13 5.62
N GLU A 83 11.89 9.64 6.84
CA GLU A 83 11.69 8.21 7.11
C GLU A 83 10.41 7.68 6.43
N LEU A 84 9.29 8.40 6.57
CA LEU A 84 8.04 8.07 5.88
C LEU A 84 8.20 8.06 4.36
N ALA A 85 8.87 9.08 3.82
CA ALA A 85 9.14 9.20 2.39
C ALA A 85 10.09 8.09 1.89
N ALA A 86 11.07 7.68 2.70
CA ALA A 86 11.95 6.56 2.39
C ALA A 86 11.18 5.22 2.37
N ALA A 87 10.28 4.99 3.33
CA ALA A 87 9.45 3.79 3.38
C ALA A 87 8.52 3.68 2.15
N VAL A 88 7.98 4.81 1.68
CA VAL A 88 7.22 4.89 0.42
C VAL A 88 8.09 4.49 -0.77
N ARG A 89 9.27 5.11 -0.93
CA ARG A 89 10.16 4.86 -2.09
C ARG A 89 10.81 3.48 -2.08
N ALA A 90 10.95 2.84 -0.92
CA ALA A 90 11.49 1.50 -0.80
C ALA A 90 10.52 0.43 -1.33
N ASN A 91 9.21 0.69 -1.26
CA ASN A 91 8.18 -0.31 -1.54
C ASN A 91 7.33 0.00 -2.78
N LEU A 92 7.21 1.27 -3.19
CA LEU A 92 6.36 1.69 -4.30
C LEU A 92 7.18 2.21 -5.47
N HIS A 93 6.65 2.01 -6.68
CA HIS A 93 7.21 2.59 -7.90
C HIS A 93 6.81 4.05 -8.01
N VAL A 94 7.70 4.93 -7.55
CA VAL A 94 7.49 6.37 -7.52
C VAL A 94 8.06 7.03 -8.77
N THR A 95 7.24 7.85 -9.42
CA THR A 95 7.63 8.72 -10.54
C THR A 95 7.39 10.17 -10.13
N GLU A 96 8.43 11.00 -10.19
CA GLU A 96 8.40 12.39 -9.68
C GLU A 96 9.08 13.36 -10.64
N ASP A 97 8.55 14.59 -10.70
CA ASP A 97 9.14 15.76 -11.34
C ASP A 97 8.94 17.02 -10.49
N ALA A 98 9.29 18.19 -11.03
CA ALA A 98 9.16 19.48 -10.33
C ALA A 98 7.70 19.88 -10.01
N SER A 99 6.71 19.24 -10.64
CA SER A 99 5.28 19.52 -10.53
C SER A 99 4.53 18.51 -9.66
N GLY A 100 5.22 17.49 -9.14
CA GLY A 100 4.61 16.44 -8.31
C GLY A 100 5.00 15.04 -8.77
N GLY A 101 4.11 14.08 -8.56
CA GLY A 101 4.42 12.69 -8.87
C GLY A 101 3.25 11.74 -8.73
N ALA A 102 3.52 10.48 -9.04
CA ALA A 102 2.59 9.37 -8.90
C ALA A 102 3.31 8.10 -8.43
N ALA A 103 2.60 7.28 -7.66
CA ALA A 103 3.07 6.00 -7.20
C ALA A 103 2.23 4.86 -7.77
N PHE A 104 2.91 3.76 -8.09
CA PHE A 104 2.32 2.53 -8.55
C PHE A 104 2.83 1.35 -7.74
N ALA A 105 2.01 0.31 -7.58
CA ALA A 105 2.42 -0.91 -6.92
C ALA A 105 1.52 -2.09 -7.29
N ASP A 106 2.09 -3.28 -7.20
CA ASP A 106 1.30 -4.50 -7.06
C ASP A 106 0.76 -4.67 -5.63
N ARG A 107 0.02 -5.75 -5.38
CA ARG A 107 -0.56 -6.01 -4.05
C ARG A 107 0.50 -6.22 -2.97
N HIS A 108 1.58 -6.91 -3.27
CA HIS A 108 2.61 -7.26 -2.29
C HIS A 108 3.39 -6.02 -1.89
N GLU A 109 3.74 -5.19 -2.86
CA GLU A 109 4.38 -3.87 -2.69
C GLU A 109 3.48 -2.93 -1.87
N ARG A 110 2.19 -2.81 -2.22
CA ARG A 110 1.22 -2.00 -1.45
C ARG A 110 1.09 -2.48 -0.01
N ALA A 111 1.04 -3.80 0.21
CA ALA A 111 0.96 -4.37 1.55
C ALA A 111 2.26 -4.17 2.35
N ALA A 112 3.43 -4.18 1.70
CA ALA A 112 4.71 -3.91 2.33
C ALA A 112 4.82 -2.44 2.76
N ALA A 113 4.51 -1.51 1.85
CA ALA A 113 4.44 -0.08 2.18
C ALA A 113 3.49 0.19 3.36
N CYS A 114 2.32 -0.46 3.38
CA CYS A 114 1.36 -0.33 4.46
C CYS A 114 1.91 -0.81 5.81
N ARG A 115 2.70 -1.90 5.84
CA ARG A 115 3.35 -2.38 7.07
C ARG A 115 4.41 -1.42 7.59
N ASP A 116 5.29 -0.95 6.71
CA ASP A 116 6.39 -0.08 7.11
C ASP A 116 5.85 1.28 7.59
N LEU A 117 4.88 1.85 6.88
CA LEU A 117 4.23 3.09 7.30
C LEU A 117 3.46 2.91 8.61
N ALA A 118 2.77 1.79 8.80
CA ALA A 118 2.07 1.51 10.05
C ALA A 118 3.03 1.37 11.24
N GLN A 119 4.21 0.80 11.00
CA GLN A 119 5.28 0.67 11.98
C GLN A 119 5.85 2.03 12.40
N ILE A 120 6.04 2.94 11.46
CA ILE A 120 6.52 4.30 11.75
C ILE A 120 5.45 5.09 12.52
N ILE A 121 4.18 5.01 12.10
CA ILE A 121 3.08 5.82 12.68
C ILE A 121 2.64 5.31 14.06
N ALA A 122 2.51 3.99 14.23
CA ALA A 122 1.94 3.39 15.43
C ALA A 122 2.98 2.70 16.33
N GLY A 123 4.24 2.65 15.90
CA GLY A 123 5.30 1.93 16.62
C GLY A 123 5.24 0.40 16.41
N PRO A 124 6.06 -0.36 17.17
CA PRO A 124 6.12 -1.81 17.07
C PRO A 124 4.76 -2.48 17.30
N ASP A 125 4.51 -3.55 16.54
CA ASP A 125 3.30 -4.35 16.71
C ASP A 125 3.20 -4.83 18.17
N PRO A 126 2.12 -4.47 18.90
CA PRO A 126 1.94 -4.92 20.28
C PRO A 126 1.87 -6.45 20.40
N MET A 127 1.53 -7.17 19.33
CA MET A 127 1.51 -8.65 19.30
C MET A 127 2.92 -9.27 19.22
N LEU A 128 3.93 -8.51 18.76
CA LEU A 128 5.33 -8.96 18.73
C LEU A 128 6.10 -8.54 20.00
N GLY A 129 5.53 -7.67 20.83
CA GLY A 129 6.09 -7.20 22.10
C GLY A 129 5.98 -8.17 23.29
N GLY A 130 5.34 -9.33 23.12
CA GLY A 130 5.25 -10.38 24.16
C GLY A 130 6.54 -11.19 24.38
N GLY A 131 7.64 -10.79 23.74
CA GLY A 131 8.92 -11.48 23.72
C GLY A 131 10.05 -10.77 24.45
N THR A 132 9.80 -10.21 25.64
CA THR A 132 10.87 -10.00 26.63
C THR A 132 10.62 -10.89 27.83
N MET A 133 10.93 -12.18 27.69
CA MET A 133 11.33 -13.00 28.83
C MET A 133 12.85 -12.89 28.98
N ARG A 134 13.25 -12.10 29.98
CA ARG A 134 14.53 -12.09 30.70
C ARG A 134 15.73 -11.46 30.01
#